data_AF-A0AAE3P114-F1
#
_entry.id   AF-A0AAE3P114-F1
#
_cell.length_a   1.000
_cell.length_b   1.000
_cell.length_c   1.000
_cell.angle_alpha   90.00
_cell.angle_beta   90.00
_cell.angle_gamma   90.00
#
_symmetry.space_group_name_H-M   'P 1'
#
loop_
_entity.id
_entity.type
_entity.pdbx_description
1 polymer ?
#
loop_
_entity_poly.entity_id
_entity_poly.type
_entity_poly.pdbx_seq_one_letter_code
_entity_poly.pdbx_strand_id
1 'polypeptide(L)'
;MDKIFLLLLYTVTILPQSNSKKDTLTYQLNQVVITATRYTENLMEIPYAVSLISKDAFMINRSLGVDELLKNVPGVLSQSRAGN
;
A
#
# COMPACT_ATOMS: atom_id res chain seq x y z
N MET A 1 -50.85 20.24 6.47
CA MET A 1 -49.77 20.36 5.45
C MET A 1 -48.55 19.50 5.81
N ASP A 2 -48.55 18.86 6.99
CA ASP A 2 -47.40 18.13 7.55
C ASP A 2 -47.14 16.78 6.86
N LYS A 3 -48.17 16.15 6.30
CA LYS A 3 -48.04 14.86 5.60
C LYS A 3 -47.32 14.98 4.24
N ILE A 4 -47.41 16.13 3.58
CA ILE A 4 -46.73 16.41 2.30
C ILE A 4 -45.21 16.54 2.52
N PHE A 5 -44.82 17.15 3.63
CA PHE A 5 -43.41 17.33 4.00
C PHE A 5 -42.73 15.98 4.28
N LEU A 6 -43.45 15.06 4.93
CA LEU A 6 -42.98 13.72 5.23
C LEU A 6 -42.80 12.85 3.96
N LEU A 7 -43.66 13.04 2.96
CA LEU A 7 -43.55 12.35 1.67
C LEU A 7 -42.37 12.87 0.83
N LEU A 8 -42.07 14.17 0.91
CA LEU A 8 -40.94 14.78 0.21
C LEU A 8 -39.60 14.32 0.82
N LEU A 9 -39.53 14.16 2.14
CA LEU A 9 -38.37 13.57 2.82
C LEU A 9 -38.09 12.12 2.36
N TYR A 10 -39.14 11.34 2.09
CA TYR A 10 -39.01 9.95 1.67
C TYR A 10 -38.44 9.79 0.26
N THR A 11 -38.62 10.78 -0.62
CA THR A 11 -38.08 10.73 -1.99
C THR A 11 -36.57 10.98 -2.09
N VAL A 12 -35.98 11.65 -1.10
CA VAL A 12 -34.53 11.94 -1.10
C VAL A 12 -33.69 10.69 -0.85
N THR A 13 -34.22 9.67 -0.18
CA THR A 13 -33.48 8.43 0.15
C THR A 13 -33.38 7.45 -1.03
N ILE A 14 -34.08 7.69 -2.14
CA ILE A 14 -34.14 6.76 -3.29
C ILE A 14 -33.17 7.18 -4.43
N LEU A 15 -32.23 8.10 -4.16
CA LEU A 15 -31.19 8.43 -5.14
C LEU A 15 -30.40 7.16 -5.52
N PRO A 16 -30.37 6.76 -6.81
CA PRO A 16 -29.62 5.59 -7.23
C PRO A 16 -28.13 5.88 -7.07
N GLN A 17 -27.47 5.15 -6.16
CA GLN A 17 -26.03 5.15 -6.06
C GLN A 17 -25.47 4.47 -7.32
N SER A 18 -24.92 5.26 -8.25
CA SER A 18 -24.09 4.75 -9.33
C SER A 18 -22.79 4.21 -8.73
N ASN A 19 -22.84 2.98 -8.21
CA ASN A 19 -21.67 2.20 -7.88
C ASN A 19 -21.04 1.72 -9.18
N SER A 20 -20.34 2.63 -9.86
CA SER A 20 -19.39 2.25 -10.92
C SER A 20 -18.31 1.40 -10.26
N LYS A 21 -18.52 0.07 -10.24
CA LYS A 21 -17.47 -0.90 -9.90
C LYS A 21 -16.38 -0.71 -10.94
N LYS A 22 -15.35 0.06 -10.58
CA LYS A 22 -14.15 0.22 -11.39
C LYS A 22 -13.56 -1.17 -11.60
N ASP A 23 -13.44 -1.57 -12.86
CA ASP A 23 -12.91 -2.87 -13.23
C ASP A 23 -11.50 -3.04 -12.65
N THR A 24 -11.27 -4.14 -11.93
CA THR A 24 -9.98 -4.45 -11.31
C THR A 24 -8.98 -4.99 -12.35
N LEU A 25 -9.43 -5.33 -13.56
CA LEU A 25 -8.55 -5.79 -14.65
C LEU A 25 -7.59 -4.71 -15.14
N THR A 26 -7.91 -3.43 -14.97
CA THR A 26 -7.02 -2.32 -15.34
C THR A 26 -6.37 -1.72 -14.10
N TYR A 27 -5.38 -2.41 -13.53
CA TYR A 27 -4.56 -1.86 -12.44
C TYR A 27 -3.17 -1.48 -12.96
N GLN A 28 -2.84 -0.19 -12.91
CA GLN A 28 -1.47 0.26 -13.17
C GLN A 28 -0.64 0.05 -11.91
N LEU A 29 0.26 -0.92 -11.96
CA LEU A 29 1.26 -1.12 -10.91
C LEU A 29 2.28 0.01 -10.98
N ASN A 30 2.66 0.54 -9.82
CA ASN A 30 3.75 1.50 -9.74
C ASN A 30 5.07 0.81 -10.11
N GLN A 31 5.81 1.42 -11.01
CA GLN A 31 7.15 0.98 -11.35
C GLN A 31 8.07 1.15 -10.14
N VAL A 32 8.71 0.07 -9.70
CA VAL A 32 9.70 0.09 -8.62
C VAL A 32 11.04 -0.27 -9.22
N VAL A 33 12.09 0.52 -8.95
CA VAL A 33 13.45 0.20 -9.38
C VAL A 33 14.05 -0.75 -8.35
N ILE A 34 14.41 -1.95 -8.79
CA ILE A 34 14.92 -3.00 -7.92
C ILE A 34 16.43 -3.09 -8.12
N THR A 35 17.18 -2.64 -7.12
CA THR A 35 18.65 -2.55 -7.20
C THR A 35 19.32 -3.91 -7.39
N ALA A 36 18.68 -5.00 -6.96
CA ALA A 36 19.21 -6.36 -7.03
C ALA A 36 19.43 -6.85 -8.47
N THR A 37 18.60 -6.46 -9.43
CA THR A 37 18.66 -6.94 -10.82
C THR A 37 19.60 -6.08 -11.69
N ARG A 38 19.96 -4.87 -11.23
CA ARG A 38 20.71 -3.83 -12.00
C ARG A 38 19.97 -3.27 -13.22
N TYR A 39 18.71 -3.67 -13.45
CA TYR A 39 17.81 -3.11 -14.45
C TYR A 39 16.40 -2.95 -13.85
N THR A 40 15.56 -2.12 -14.45
CA THR A 40 14.20 -1.95 -13.91
C THR A 40 13.33 -3.13 -14.34
N GLU A 41 12.69 -3.77 -13.36
CA GLU A 41 11.84 -4.94 -13.57
C GLU A 41 10.69 -4.92 -12.56
N ASN A 42 9.56 -5.55 -12.92
CA ASN A 42 8.45 -5.71 -11.99
C ASN A 42 8.82 -6.69 -10.88
N LEU A 43 8.39 -6.41 -9.65
CA LEU A 43 8.62 -7.27 -8.50
C LEU A 43 8.14 -8.71 -8.73
N MET A 44 7.04 -8.89 -9.47
CA MET A 44 6.47 -10.22 -9.77
C MET A 44 7.22 -10.99 -10.87
N GLU A 45 8.05 -10.31 -11.67
CA GLU A 45 8.78 -10.92 -12.79
C GLU A 45 10.14 -11.48 -12.35
N ILE A 46 10.61 -11.10 -11.15
CA ILE A 46 11.92 -11.49 -10.64
C ILE A 46 11.90 -12.97 -10.19
N PRO A 47 12.82 -13.82 -10.69
CA PRO A 47 12.84 -15.26 -10.38
C PRO A 47 13.51 -15.61 -9.04
N TYR A 48 13.72 -14.64 -8.15
CA TYR A 48 14.39 -14.83 -6.85
C TYR A 48 13.64 -14.08 -5.74
N ALA A 49 13.82 -14.52 -4.50
CA ALA A 49 13.19 -13.89 -3.35
C ALA A 49 13.76 -12.48 -3.10
N VAL A 50 12.88 -11.47 -3.12
CA VAL A 50 13.20 -10.06 -2.91
C VAL A 50 12.23 -9.44 -1.91
N SER A 51 12.72 -8.57 -1.04
CA SER A 51 11.91 -7.83 -0.08
C SER A 51 11.92 -6.35 -0.40
N LEU A 52 10.73 -5.73 -0.46
CA LEU A 52 10.58 -4.31 -0.73
C LEU A 52 10.32 -3.55 0.58
N ILE A 53 11.15 -2.55 0.87
CA ILE A 53 10.89 -1.57 1.92
C ILE A 53 10.37 -0.30 1.24
N SER A 54 9.09 0.01 1.46
CA SER A 54 8.48 1.22 0.89
C SER A 54 8.93 2.47 1.64
N LYS A 55 8.81 3.64 0.98
CA LYS A 55 9.07 4.94 1.62
C LYS A 55 8.20 5.14 2.85
N ASP A 56 6.94 4.74 2.81
CA ASP A 56 6.04 4.91 3.95
C ASP A 56 6.46 4.03 5.13
N ALA A 57 6.89 2.79 4.86
CA ALA A 57 7.45 1.91 5.89
C ALA A 57 8.72 2.50 6.51
N PHE A 58 9.57 3.13 5.69
CA PHE A 58 10.74 3.88 6.16
C PHE A 58 10.36 5.08 7.02
N MET A 59 9.35 5.86 6.62
CA MET A 59 8.94 7.06 7.35
C MET A 59 8.22 6.75 8.68
N ILE A 60 7.49 5.64 8.75
CA ILE A 60 6.81 5.17 9.97
C ILE A 60 7.85 4.68 10.98
N ASN A 61 8.83 3.91 10.51
CA ASN A 61 10.00 3.54 11.32
C ASN A 61 10.97 4.72 11.37
N ARG A 62 10.67 5.73 12.20
CA ARG A 62 11.59 6.82 12.57
C ARG A 62 12.83 6.34 13.35
N SER A 63 13.15 5.06 13.25
CA SER A 63 14.27 4.43 13.92
C SER A 63 15.56 4.95 13.33
N LEU A 64 16.52 5.21 14.21
CA LEU A 64 17.71 6.02 13.95
C LEU A 64 18.72 5.37 12.99
N GLY A 65 18.44 4.17 12.46
CA GLY A 65 19.33 3.42 11.58
C GLY A 65 18.62 2.42 10.66
N VAL A 66 19.31 2.07 9.57
CA VAL A 66 18.84 1.11 8.55
C VAL A 66 18.71 -0.30 9.14
N ASP A 67 19.52 -0.62 10.14
CA ASP A 67 19.53 -1.88 10.87
C ASP A 67 18.16 -2.21 11.47
N GLU A 68 17.41 -1.22 11.96
CA GLU A 68 16.06 -1.46 12.50
C GLU A 68 15.07 -1.88 11.41
N LEU A 69 15.18 -1.30 10.22
CA LEU A 69 14.32 -1.67 9.08
C LEU A 69 14.62 -3.10 8.62
N LEU A 70 15.91 -3.48 8.64
CA LEU A 70 16.35 -4.80 8.25
C LEU A 70 15.91 -5.91 9.20
N LYS A 71 15.56 -5.60 10.46
CA LYS A 71 14.98 -6.58 11.40
C LYS A 71 13.64 -7.15 10.92
N ASN A 72 12.90 -6.39 10.12
CA ASN A 72 11.61 -6.83 9.57
C ASN A 72 11.76 -7.62 8.26
N VAL A 73 12.97 -7.72 7.72
CA VAL A 73 13.22 -8.43 6.46
C VAL A 73 13.50 -9.90 6.76
N PRO A 74 12.72 -10.85 6.20
CA PRO A 74 12.93 -12.26 6.45
C PRO A 74 14.31 -12.71 5.94
N GLY A 75 14.99 -13.54 6.73
CA GLY A 75 16.32 -14.06 6.38
C GLY A 75 17.47 -13.08 6.59
N VAL A 76 17.22 -11.86 7.07
CA VAL A 76 18.26 -10.88 7.38
C VAL A 76 18.53 -10.86 8.89
N LEU A 77 19.78 -11.12 9.28
CA LEU A 77 20.24 -10.97 10.66
C LEU A 77 20.84 -9.58 10.84
N SER A 78 20.03 -8.66 11.34
CA SER A 78 20.47 -7.30 11.67
C SER A 78 20.87 -7.21 13.13
N GLN A 79 22.17 -7.36 13.41
CA GLN A 79 22.74 -7.22 14.74
C GLN A 79 23.61 -5.96 14.81
N SER A 80 23.43 -5.16 15.87
CA SER A 80 24.32 -4.03 16.14
C SER A 80 25.73 -4.54 16.41
N ARG A 81 26.73 -3.89 15.80
CA ARG A 81 28.15 -4.14 16.06
C ARG A 81 28.73 -3.22 17.12
N ALA A 82 27.92 -2.29 17.65
CA ALA A 82 28.27 -1.52 18.82
C ALA A 82 28.20 -2.45 20.04
N GLY A 83 29.27 -3.22 20.24
CA GLY A 83 29.56 -3.82 21.54
C GLY A 83 29.75 -2.70 22.57
N ASN A 84 29.33 -3.00 23.80
CA ASN A 84 29.39 -2.14 24.99
C ASN A 84 30.64 -1.25 25.06
#